data_AF-A0A0M6ZKS0-F1
#
_entry.id   AF-A0A0M6ZKS0-F1
#
_cell.length_a   1.000
_cell.length_b   1.000
_cell.length_c   1.000
_cell.angle_alpha   90.00
_cell.angle_beta   90.00
_cell.angle_gamma   90.00
#
_symmetry.space_group_name_H-M   'P 1'
#
loop_
_entity.id
_entity.type
_entity.pdbx_description
1 polymer ?
#
loop_
_entity_poly.entity_id
_entity_poly.type
_entity_poly.pdbx_seq_one_letter_code
_entity_poly.pdbx_strand_id
1 'polypeptide(L)'
;MPQSSAPSQPSTLVAGARAIVSASDTTEKVRLAYAISKSWFQRDLSLGTPSRDGRMPDRPGRPDKPDLRAPRDMPKRNLGGTSGRVALLHSLAHIELNAVDLTWDLVGRFAHVRLPRSYYDDWVRVGLEEAKHFSMLEDRMAKLDACYGDMPAHDGLWQAAQDTGHDLAARLAIIPLVLEARGLDITPPMIKKARDIGDEDTAKCLDVIYRDEKNHVAFGAKWFRFLCDRQGIRPESAFHEYVRRHFRGNLKPPFNDRARSEAGLTPGFYKPLARLSG
;
A
#
# COMPACT_ATOMS: atom_id res chain seq x y z
N MET A 1 -28.42 1.98 -31.35
CA MET A 1 -27.30 1.66 -30.43
C MET A 1 -27.60 2.34 -29.11
N PRO A 2 -27.63 1.63 -27.97
CA PRO A 2 -27.78 2.30 -26.70
C PRO A 2 -26.48 3.03 -26.41
N GLN A 3 -26.56 4.35 -26.19
CA GLN A 3 -25.45 5.14 -25.69
C GLN A 3 -25.08 4.58 -24.31
N SER A 4 -23.90 3.97 -24.21
CA SER A 4 -23.31 3.62 -22.92
C SER A 4 -23.06 4.93 -22.19
N SER A 5 -23.93 5.29 -21.25
CA SER A 5 -23.70 6.39 -20.34
C SER A 5 -22.42 6.08 -19.58
N ALA A 6 -21.42 6.95 -19.68
CA ALA A 6 -20.23 6.86 -18.84
C ALA A 6 -20.69 6.67 -17.38
N PRO A 7 -20.08 5.72 -16.63
CA PRO A 7 -20.50 5.47 -15.26
C PRO A 7 -20.50 6.79 -14.48
N SER A 8 -21.62 7.09 -13.82
CA SER A 8 -21.75 8.31 -13.03
C SER A 8 -20.63 8.34 -11.98
N GLN A 9 -19.95 9.48 -11.88
CA GLN A 9 -18.88 9.61 -10.89
C GLN A 9 -19.43 9.35 -9.48
N PRO A 10 -18.69 8.61 -8.62
CA PRO A 10 -19.09 8.40 -7.24
C PRO A 10 -19.34 9.73 -6.52
N SER A 11 -20.46 9.84 -5.81
CA SER A 11 -20.88 11.06 -5.10
C SER A 11 -20.29 11.19 -3.68
N THR A 12 -19.54 10.19 -3.23
CA THR A 12 -18.95 10.13 -1.88
C THR A 12 -17.57 9.48 -1.91
N LEU A 13 -16.76 9.76 -0.89
CA LEU A 13 -15.45 9.15 -0.72
C LEU A 13 -15.55 7.62 -0.54
N VAL A 14 -16.53 7.14 0.25
CA VAL A 14 -16.76 5.69 0.44
C VAL A 14 -17.14 5.02 -0.88
N ALA A 15 -18.05 5.61 -1.67
CA ALA A 15 -18.42 5.05 -2.97
C ALA A 15 -17.21 5.04 -3.94
N GLY A 16 -16.39 6.10 -3.92
CA GLY A 16 -15.16 6.20 -4.68
C GLY A 16 -14.13 5.14 -4.31
N ALA A 17 -13.85 5.00 -3.01
CA ALA A 17 -12.96 3.98 -2.47
C ALA A 17 -13.42 2.57 -2.88
N ARG A 18 -14.72 2.28 -2.75
CA ARG A 18 -15.30 1.00 -3.16
C ARG A 18 -15.12 0.76 -4.66
N ALA A 19 -15.35 1.76 -5.51
CA ALA A 19 -15.17 1.64 -6.95
C ALA A 19 -13.70 1.32 -7.32
N ILE A 20 -12.73 2.01 -6.69
CA ILE A 20 -11.30 1.77 -6.91
C ILE A 20 -10.92 0.34 -6.51
N VAL A 21 -11.27 -0.08 -5.30
CA VAL A 21 -10.92 -1.43 -4.80
C VAL A 21 -11.61 -2.51 -5.65
N SER A 22 -12.82 -2.26 -6.15
CA SER A 22 -13.56 -3.23 -6.97
C SER A 22 -13.09 -3.30 -8.43
N ALA A 23 -12.36 -2.30 -8.92
CA ALA A 23 -11.88 -2.28 -10.31
C ALA A 23 -10.85 -3.39 -10.56
N SER A 24 -11.12 -4.23 -11.56
CA SER A 24 -10.18 -5.27 -12.01
C SER A 24 -9.17 -4.75 -13.03
N ASP A 25 -9.57 -3.79 -13.86
CA ASP A 25 -8.68 -3.14 -14.81
C ASP A 25 -7.75 -2.16 -14.07
N THR A 26 -6.43 -2.31 -14.25
CA THR A 26 -5.43 -1.51 -13.53
C THR A 26 -5.43 -0.05 -13.98
N THR A 27 -5.67 0.22 -15.27
CA THR A 27 -5.75 1.57 -15.81
C THR A 27 -6.97 2.30 -15.24
N GLU A 28 -8.12 1.63 -15.18
CA GLU A 28 -9.33 2.18 -14.57
C GLU A 28 -9.16 2.40 -13.08
N LYS A 29 -8.53 1.46 -12.36
CA LYS A 29 -8.23 1.60 -10.92
C LYS A 29 -7.40 2.85 -10.64
N VAL A 30 -6.32 3.04 -11.41
CA VAL A 30 -5.48 4.24 -11.33
C VAL A 30 -6.30 5.49 -11.66
N ARG A 31 -7.02 5.48 -12.79
CA ARG A 31 -7.83 6.63 -13.23
C ARG A 31 -8.83 7.05 -12.16
N LEU A 32 -9.50 6.10 -11.52
CA LEU A 32 -10.42 6.35 -10.41
C LEU A 32 -9.68 6.91 -9.19
N ALA A 33 -8.53 6.37 -8.81
CA ALA A 33 -7.74 6.89 -7.69
C ALA A 33 -7.38 8.38 -7.89
N TYR A 34 -6.94 8.75 -9.10
CA TYR A 34 -6.68 10.16 -9.45
C TYR A 34 -7.95 11.02 -9.40
N ALA A 35 -9.04 10.57 -10.02
CA ALA A 35 -10.28 11.32 -10.10
C ALA A 35 -10.90 11.56 -8.70
N ILE A 36 -11.00 10.52 -7.89
CA ILE A 36 -11.57 10.60 -6.54
C ILE A 36 -10.70 11.44 -5.61
N SER A 37 -9.37 11.31 -5.69
CA SER A 37 -8.46 12.14 -4.90
C SER A 37 -8.62 13.62 -5.25
N LYS A 38 -8.70 13.94 -6.54
CA LYS A 38 -8.93 15.31 -7.01
C LYS A 38 -10.24 15.87 -6.44
N SER A 39 -11.36 15.16 -6.63
CA SER A 39 -12.67 15.61 -6.13
C SER A 39 -12.71 15.73 -4.60
N TRP A 40 -12.02 14.85 -3.87
CA TRP A 40 -11.90 14.94 -2.41
C TRP A 40 -11.19 16.21 -1.95
N PHE A 41 -10.04 16.53 -2.56
CA PHE A 41 -9.28 17.73 -2.21
C PHE A 41 -9.94 19.03 -2.70
N GLN A 42 -10.75 18.97 -3.76
CA GLN A 42 -11.60 20.08 -4.21
C GLN A 42 -12.85 20.28 -3.34
N ARG A 43 -13.12 19.38 -2.40
CA ARG A 43 -14.30 19.38 -1.51
C ARG A 43 -15.62 19.10 -2.23
N ASP A 44 -15.56 18.43 -3.37
CA ASP A 44 -16.73 18.03 -4.16
C ASP A 44 -17.34 16.72 -3.63
N LEU A 45 -16.63 16.00 -2.76
CA LEU A 45 -17.08 14.74 -2.17
C LEU A 45 -17.42 14.90 -0.67
N SER A 46 -18.58 14.39 -0.29
CA SER A 46 -18.86 14.05 1.11
C SER A 46 -18.20 12.73 1.49
N LEU A 47 -18.02 12.45 2.79
CA LEU A 47 -17.39 11.20 3.23
C LEU A 47 -18.19 9.96 2.79
N GLY A 48 -19.52 9.96 3.00
CA GLY A 48 -20.35 8.78 2.78
C GLY A 48 -20.35 7.81 3.97
N THR A 49 -21.15 6.75 3.86
CA THR A 49 -21.22 5.68 4.87
C THR A 49 -21.37 4.32 4.20
N PRO A 50 -20.83 3.23 4.79
CA PRO A 50 -21.01 1.88 4.23
C PRO A 50 -22.48 1.45 4.09
N SER A 51 -23.38 1.99 4.92
CA SER A 51 -24.82 1.71 4.86
C SER A 51 -25.51 2.34 3.65
N ARG A 52 -25.03 3.49 3.17
CA ARG A 52 -25.62 4.22 2.04
C ARG A 52 -24.88 3.94 0.73
N ASP A 53 -23.56 3.87 0.81
CA ASP A 53 -22.64 3.85 -0.34
C ASP A 53 -22.12 2.43 -0.66
N GLY A 54 -22.57 1.44 0.12
CA GLY A 54 -22.22 0.02 -0.02
C GLY A 54 -21.02 -0.37 0.83
N ARG A 55 -20.94 -1.67 1.16
CA ARG A 55 -19.78 -2.24 1.88
C ARG A 55 -18.60 -2.41 0.93
N MET A 56 -17.39 -2.25 1.47
CA MET A 56 -16.16 -2.61 0.77
C MET A 56 -16.17 -4.10 0.41
N PRO A 57 -15.63 -4.49 -0.76
CA PRO A 57 -15.58 -5.90 -1.15
C PRO A 57 -14.63 -6.68 -0.23
N ASP A 58 -14.83 -7.99 -0.11
CA ASP A 58 -13.96 -8.86 0.70
C ASP A 58 -12.60 -9.13 0.05
N ARG A 59 -12.53 -8.97 -1.28
CA ARG A 59 -11.31 -9.03 -2.09
C ARG A 59 -11.31 -7.91 -3.13
N PRO A 60 -10.15 -7.34 -3.47
CA PRO A 60 -10.04 -6.35 -4.52
C PRO A 60 -10.31 -6.99 -5.89
N GLY A 61 -10.78 -6.18 -6.82
CA GLY A 61 -10.74 -6.50 -8.24
C GLY A 61 -9.30 -6.76 -8.68
N ARG A 62 -9.12 -7.80 -9.49
CA ARG A 62 -7.82 -8.21 -10.03
C ARG A 62 -7.98 -8.46 -11.54
N PRO A 63 -6.99 -8.04 -12.36
CA PRO A 63 -6.93 -8.44 -13.76
C PRO A 63 -6.66 -9.96 -13.88
N ASP A 64 -6.89 -10.52 -15.08
CA ASP A 64 -6.66 -11.95 -15.35
C ASP A 64 -5.20 -12.39 -15.17
N LYS A 65 -4.25 -11.45 -15.28
CA LYS A 65 -2.82 -11.64 -15.04
C LYS A 65 -2.32 -10.58 -14.06
N PRO A 66 -1.33 -10.86 -13.20
CA PRO A 66 -0.44 -12.03 -13.20
C PRO A 66 -1.07 -13.30 -12.62
N ASP A 67 -0.48 -14.45 -12.96
CA ASP A 67 -0.76 -15.72 -12.30
C ASP A 67 -0.33 -15.63 -10.82
N LEU A 68 -1.30 -15.71 -9.90
CA LEU A 68 -1.08 -15.55 -8.47
C LEU A 68 -0.74 -16.89 -7.82
N ARG A 69 0.46 -16.98 -7.24
CA ARG A 69 1.00 -18.20 -6.66
C ARG A 69 1.28 -18.06 -5.17
N ALA A 70 1.32 -19.18 -4.47
CA ALA A 70 1.83 -19.19 -3.10
C ALA A 70 3.35 -18.90 -3.11
N PRO A 71 3.91 -18.28 -2.04
CA PRO A 71 5.34 -17.96 -1.98
C PRO A 71 6.28 -19.16 -2.23
N ARG A 72 5.86 -20.37 -1.87
CA ARG A 72 6.62 -21.61 -2.08
C ARG A 72 6.68 -22.06 -3.55
N ASP A 73 5.72 -21.63 -4.36
CA ASP A 73 5.56 -22.00 -5.77
C ASP A 73 6.08 -20.91 -6.73
N MET A 74 6.68 -19.85 -6.16
CA MET A 74 7.28 -18.78 -6.94
C MET A 74 8.56 -19.26 -7.63
N PRO A 75 8.72 -19.00 -8.94
CA PRO A 75 9.91 -19.42 -9.66
C PRO A 75 11.15 -18.71 -9.12
N LYS A 76 12.31 -19.40 -9.18
CA LYS A 76 13.60 -18.76 -8.91
C LYS A 76 13.84 -17.67 -9.96
N ARG A 77 14.04 -16.43 -9.51
CA ARG A 77 14.29 -15.29 -10.39
C ARG A 77 15.77 -15.23 -10.77
N ASN A 78 16.06 -15.05 -12.06
CA ASN A 78 17.39 -14.63 -12.48
C ASN A 78 17.56 -13.16 -12.12
N LEU A 79 18.59 -12.83 -11.34
CA LEU A 79 18.81 -11.47 -10.81
C LEU A 79 19.73 -10.62 -11.70
N GLY A 80 20.20 -11.17 -12.83
CA GLY A 80 21.11 -10.50 -13.75
C GLY A 80 20.43 -9.92 -15.00
N GLY A 81 21.05 -8.88 -15.56
CA GLY A 81 20.68 -8.29 -16.84
C GLY A 81 19.27 -7.68 -16.89
N THR A 82 18.71 -7.54 -18.09
CA THR A 82 17.38 -6.96 -18.31
C THR A 82 16.26 -7.80 -17.69
N SER A 83 16.34 -9.12 -17.77
CA SER A 83 15.33 -10.01 -17.16
C SER A 83 15.20 -9.81 -15.65
N GLY A 84 16.34 -9.70 -14.93
CA GLY A 84 16.32 -9.44 -13.50
C GLY A 84 15.76 -8.06 -13.13
N ARG A 85 15.99 -7.05 -13.98
CA ARG A 85 15.42 -5.71 -13.80
C ARG A 85 13.90 -5.70 -13.98
N VAL A 86 13.41 -6.31 -15.04
CA VAL A 86 11.95 -6.44 -15.28
C VAL A 86 11.30 -7.22 -14.13
N ALA A 87 11.92 -8.30 -13.66
CA ALA A 87 11.38 -9.07 -12.54
C ALA A 87 11.32 -8.28 -11.22
N LEU A 88 12.28 -7.39 -10.97
CA LEU A 88 12.24 -6.47 -9.84
C LEU A 88 11.09 -5.47 -9.99
N LEU A 89 11.01 -4.80 -11.14
CA LEU A 89 9.98 -3.78 -11.41
C LEU A 89 8.57 -4.37 -11.37
N HIS A 90 8.36 -5.55 -11.94
CA HIS A 90 7.07 -6.25 -11.90
C HIS A 90 6.67 -6.59 -10.46
N SER A 91 7.62 -7.06 -9.65
CA SER A 91 7.38 -7.36 -8.25
C SER A 91 7.02 -6.12 -7.44
N LEU A 92 7.66 -4.97 -7.73
CA LEU A 92 7.34 -3.69 -7.09
C LEU A 92 5.97 -3.19 -7.56
N ALA A 93 5.68 -3.22 -8.86
CA ALA A 93 4.36 -2.85 -9.39
C ALA A 93 3.25 -3.69 -8.76
N HIS A 94 3.49 -4.98 -8.52
CA HIS A 94 2.54 -5.82 -7.79
C HIS A 94 2.32 -5.36 -6.34
N ILE A 95 3.38 -4.91 -5.65
CA ILE A 95 3.29 -4.35 -4.31
C ILE A 95 2.48 -3.04 -4.35
N GLU A 96 2.83 -2.09 -5.22
CA GLU A 96 2.14 -0.79 -5.31
C GLU A 96 0.66 -0.96 -5.68
N LEU A 97 0.32 -1.89 -6.59
CA LEU A 97 -1.08 -2.17 -6.92
C LEU A 97 -1.86 -2.66 -5.70
N ASN A 98 -1.25 -3.53 -4.88
CA ASN A 98 -1.87 -3.95 -3.63
C ASN A 98 -1.94 -2.78 -2.63
N ALA A 99 -0.94 -1.91 -2.56
CA ALA A 99 -0.94 -0.74 -1.68
C ALA A 99 -2.07 0.24 -2.03
N VAL A 100 -2.39 0.44 -3.32
CA VAL A 100 -3.61 1.14 -3.77
C VAL A 100 -4.84 0.51 -3.11
N ASP A 101 -5.02 -0.80 -3.25
CA ASP A 101 -6.21 -1.46 -2.69
C ASP A 101 -6.26 -1.39 -1.17
N LEU A 102 -5.14 -1.65 -0.49
CA LEU A 102 -5.03 -1.65 0.96
C LEU A 102 -5.39 -0.28 1.55
N THR A 103 -4.92 0.78 0.89
CA THR A 103 -5.16 2.16 1.30
C THR A 103 -6.61 2.58 1.06
N TRP A 104 -7.16 2.32 -0.12
CA TRP A 104 -8.56 2.66 -0.40
C TRP A 104 -9.55 1.80 0.40
N ASP A 105 -9.19 0.55 0.71
CA ASP A 105 -9.92 -0.28 1.66
C ASP A 105 -9.92 0.32 3.07
N LEU A 106 -8.77 0.81 3.56
CA LEU A 106 -8.66 1.50 4.83
C LEU A 106 -9.57 2.75 4.91
N VAL A 107 -9.65 3.53 3.82
CA VAL A 107 -10.54 4.70 3.70
C VAL A 107 -12.01 4.29 3.79
N GLY A 108 -12.44 3.33 2.97
CA GLY A 108 -13.85 2.96 2.85
C GLY A 108 -14.36 2.09 4.01
N ARG A 109 -13.59 1.07 4.42
CA ARG A 109 -14.01 0.05 5.39
C ARG A 109 -14.22 0.65 6.78
N PHE A 110 -13.35 1.59 7.16
CA PHE A 110 -13.38 2.23 8.48
C PHE A 110 -14.05 3.60 8.50
N ALA A 111 -14.77 3.98 7.43
CA ALA A 111 -15.53 5.23 7.39
C ALA A 111 -16.63 5.36 8.46
N HIS A 112 -17.02 4.24 9.07
CA HIS A 112 -17.96 4.21 10.21
C HIS A 112 -17.31 4.65 11.54
N VAL A 113 -15.98 4.63 11.64
CA VAL A 113 -15.24 5.10 12.82
C VAL A 113 -15.16 6.62 12.75
N ARG A 114 -15.61 7.31 13.80
CA ARG A 114 -15.58 8.78 13.85
C ARG A 114 -14.14 9.28 13.98
N LEU A 115 -13.60 9.78 12.86
CA LEU A 115 -12.27 10.36 12.73
C LEU A 115 -12.35 11.76 12.11
N PRO A 116 -11.40 12.66 12.42
CA PRO A 116 -11.36 13.99 11.80
C PRO A 116 -11.07 13.89 10.31
N ARG A 117 -11.46 14.92 9.53
CA ARG A 117 -11.22 14.97 8.08
C ARG A 117 -9.76 14.74 7.69
N SER A 118 -8.83 15.21 8.52
CA SER A 118 -7.39 15.04 8.29
C SER A 118 -6.94 13.58 8.21
N TYR A 119 -7.66 12.64 8.83
CA TYR A 119 -7.41 11.21 8.64
C TYR A 119 -7.62 10.81 7.18
N TYR A 120 -8.76 11.21 6.62
CA TYR A 120 -9.09 10.91 5.24
C TYR A 120 -8.20 11.70 4.27
N ASP A 121 -7.81 12.95 4.60
CA ASP A 121 -6.85 13.70 3.78
C ASP A 121 -5.50 12.99 3.66
N ASP A 122 -4.99 12.44 4.77
CA ASP A 122 -3.73 11.69 4.78
C ASP A 122 -3.87 10.41 3.95
N TRP A 123 -4.91 9.60 4.14
CA TRP A 123 -5.07 8.33 3.41
C TRP A 123 -5.48 8.49 1.95
N VAL A 124 -6.20 9.54 1.58
CA VAL A 124 -6.45 9.87 0.17
C VAL A 124 -5.15 10.29 -0.51
N ARG A 125 -4.25 11.00 0.19
CA ARG A 125 -2.92 11.30 -0.33
C ARG A 125 -2.11 10.03 -0.57
N VAL A 126 -2.05 9.13 0.41
CA VAL A 126 -1.36 7.83 0.25
C VAL A 126 -1.94 7.10 -0.96
N GLY A 127 -3.26 6.93 -1.05
CA GLY A 127 -3.90 6.19 -2.14
C GLY A 127 -3.69 6.80 -3.53
N LEU A 128 -3.46 8.11 -3.62
CA LEU A 128 -3.03 8.79 -4.84
C LEU A 128 -1.55 8.52 -5.17
N GLU A 129 -0.69 8.56 -4.16
CA GLU A 129 0.75 8.30 -4.29
C GLU A 129 1.00 6.85 -4.71
N GLU A 130 0.30 5.87 -4.13
CA GLU A 130 0.38 4.46 -4.55
C GLU A 130 -0.01 4.26 -6.02
N ALA A 131 -1.10 4.92 -6.46
CA ALA A 131 -1.55 4.84 -7.84
C ALA A 131 -0.52 5.45 -8.80
N LYS A 132 0.14 6.54 -8.38
CA LYS A 132 1.25 7.14 -9.11
C LYS A 132 2.48 6.23 -9.15
N HIS A 133 2.82 5.58 -8.05
CA HIS A 133 3.97 4.67 -7.96
C HIS A 133 3.76 3.48 -8.89
N PHE A 134 2.58 2.87 -8.87
CA PHE A 134 2.21 1.80 -9.79
C PHE A 134 2.35 2.23 -11.26
N SER A 135 1.75 3.35 -11.67
CA SER A 135 1.85 3.84 -13.05
C SER A 135 3.28 4.14 -13.49
N MET A 136 4.10 4.72 -12.60
CA MET A 136 5.50 5.01 -12.88
C MET A 136 6.32 3.73 -13.11
N LEU A 137 6.01 2.65 -12.37
CA LEU A 137 6.64 1.35 -12.56
C LEU A 137 6.16 0.64 -13.84
N GLU A 138 4.87 0.75 -14.19
CA GLU A 138 4.37 0.28 -15.48
C GLU A 138 5.07 0.98 -16.65
N ASP A 139 5.15 2.31 -16.61
CA ASP A 139 5.87 3.10 -17.63
C ASP A 139 7.35 2.69 -17.72
N ARG A 140 7.98 2.39 -16.58
CA ARG A 140 9.38 1.94 -16.55
C ARG A 140 9.54 0.55 -17.18
N MET A 141 8.63 -0.38 -16.91
CA MET A 141 8.62 -1.71 -17.52
C MET A 141 8.36 -1.65 -19.02
N ALA A 142 7.45 -0.79 -19.48
CA ALA A 142 7.15 -0.63 -20.90
C ALA A 142 8.40 -0.20 -21.70
N LYS A 143 9.26 0.66 -21.13
CA LYS A 143 10.57 1.03 -21.72
C LYS A 143 11.59 -0.12 -21.75
N LEU A 144 11.29 -1.24 -21.13
CA LEU A 144 12.08 -2.48 -21.15
C LEU A 144 11.33 -3.60 -21.88
N ASP A 145 10.34 -3.25 -22.71
CA ASP A 145 9.50 -4.16 -23.50
C ASP A 145 8.77 -5.20 -22.64
N ALA A 146 8.29 -4.79 -21.46
CA ALA A 146 7.56 -5.64 -20.53
C ALA A 146 6.34 -4.93 -19.94
N CYS A 147 5.37 -5.72 -19.48
CA CYS A 147 4.11 -5.26 -18.91
C CYS A 147 3.85 -5.87 -17.53
N TYR A 148 3.04 -5.19 -16.72
CA TYR A 148 2.47 -5.80 -15.54
C TYR A 148 1.61 -7.01 -15.94
N GLY A 149 1.81 -8.14 -15.27
CA GLY A 149 1.16 -9.41 -15.62
C GLY A 149 2.01 -10.40 -16.42
N ASP A 150 3.15 -9.99 -16.98
CA ASP A 150 4.04 -10.89 -17.76
C ASP A 150 4.73 -11.97 -16.90
N MET A 151 4.80 -11.74 -15.60
CA MET A 151 5.43 -12.65 -14.62
C MET A 151 4.43 -13.04 -13.53
N PRO A 152 4.58 -14.22 -12.89
CA PRO A 152 3.74 -14.57 -11.75
C PRO A 152 4.03 -13.66 -10.55
N ALA A 153 3.03 -13.50 -9.69
CA ALA A 153 3.13 -12.72 -8.45
C ALA A 153 2.56 -13.50 -7.26
N HIS A 154 2.84 -13.04 -6.04
CA HIS A 154 2.35 -13.70 -4.83
C HIS A 154 0.98 -13.15 -4.39
N ASP A 155 0.09 -13.98 -3.85
CA ASP A 155 -1.22 -13.50 -3.33
C ASP A 155 -1.19 -13.07 -1.84
N GLY A 156 0.00 -12.90 -1.26
CA GLY A 156 0.15 -12.83 0.21
C GLY A 156 -0.23 -11.51 0.88
N LEU A 157 -0.28 -10.39 0.14
CA LEU A 157 -0.41 -9.05 0.75
C LEU A 157 -1.83 -8.78 1.26
N TRP A 158 -2.86 -9.20 0.53
CA TRP A 158 -4.25 -8.95 0.91
C TRP A 158 -4.70 -9.71 2.17
N GLN A 159 -4.05 -10.83 2.50
CA GLN A 159 -4.39 -11.61 3.69
C GLN A 159 -4.29 -10.77 4.98
N ALA A 160 -3.30 -9.88 5.06
CA ALA A 160 -3.14 -8.97 6.20
C ALA A 160 -4.34 -8.00 6.34
N ALA A 161 -4.91 -7.56 5.21
CA ALA A 161 -6.11 -6.73 5.19
C ALA A 161 -7.33 -7.48 5.71
N GLN A 162 -7.50 -8.74 5.30
CA GLN A 162 -8.59 -9.60 5.76
C GLN A 162 -8.48 -9.87 7.26
N ASP A 163 -7.29 -10.27 7.73
CA ASP A 163 -7.01 -10.60 9.13
C ASP A 163 -7.20 -9.38 10.06
N THR A 164 -7.17 -8.15 9.55
CA THR A 164 -7.33 -6.90 10.30
C THR A 164 -8.58 -6.09 9.93
N GLY A 165 -9.44 -6.60 9.03
CA GLY A 165 -10.56 -5.83 8.45
C GLY A 165 -11.65 -5.42 9.44
N HIS A 166 -11.59 -5.91 10.68
CA HIS A 166 -12.55 -5.63 11.75
C HIS A 166 -12.01 -4.65 12.81
N ASP A 167 -10.72 -4.30 12.78
CA ASP A 167 -10.07 -3.44 13.78
C ASP A 167 -9.14 -2.44 13.10
N LEU A 168 -9.49 -1.15 13.21
CA LEU A 168 -8.72 -0.07 12.61
C LEU A 168 -7.30 0.05 13.21
N ALA A 169 -7.15 -0.14 14.51
CA ALA A 169 -5.84 -0.04 15.16
C ALA A 169 -4.96 -1.23 14.74
N ALA A 170 -5.52 -2.43 14.63
CA ALA A 170 -4.83 -3.58 14.05
C ALA A 170 -4.42 -3.31 12.59
N ARG A 171 -5.33 -2.74 11.79
CA ARG A 171 -5.05 -2.41 10.38
C ARG A 171 -3.90 -1.42 10.24
N LEU A 172 -3.87 -0.37 11.06
CA LEU A 172 -2.79 0.62 11.09
C LEU A 172 -1.48 0.03 11.64
N ALA A 173 -1.53 -0.89 12.60
CA ALA A 173 -0.32 -1.56 13.09
C ALA A 173 0.31 -2.45 12.00
N ILE A 174 -0.50 -3.17 11.22
CA ILE A 174 0.03 -4.15 10.27
C ILE A 174 0.38 -3.52 8.93
N ILE A 175 -0.49 -2.72 8.32
CA ILE A 175 -0.26 -2.25 6.96
C ILE A 175 0.81 -1.13 6.94
N PRO A 176 0.55 0.09 7.42
CA PRO A 176 1.53 1.17 7.32
C PRO A 176 2.74 1.00 8.25
N LEU A 177 2.59 0.36 9.41
CA LEU A 177 3.69 0.28 10.40
C LEU A 177 4.54 -1.00 10.31
N VAL A 178 4.09 -2.04 9.60
CA VAL A 178 4.89 -3.25 9.33
C VAL A 178 5.16 -3.43 7.86
N LEU A 179 4.14 -3.42 6.99
CA LEU A 179 4.33 -3.65 5.56
C LEU A 179 5.01 -2.45 4.88
N GLU A 180 4.46 -1.23 5.01
CA GLU A 180 5.07 -0.04 4.35
C GLU A 180 6.40 0.33 4.99
N ALA A 181 6.52 0.16 6.32
CA ALA A 181 7.79 0.34 7.02
C ALA A 181 8.90 -0.61 6.52
N ARG A 182 8.58 -1.66 5.76
CA ARG A 182 9.58 -2.51 5.10
C ARG A 182 10.22 -1.79 3.91
N GLY A 183 9.48 -0.97 3.17
CA GLY A 183 9.99 -0.15 2.07
C GLY A 183 11.15 0.74 2.52
N LEU A 184 11.06 1.30 3.74
CA LEU A 184 12.13 2.12 4.32
C LEU A 184 13.47 1.40 4.50
N ASP A 185 13.45 0.07 4.64
CA ASP A 185 14.65 -0.73 4.84
C ASP A 185 15.23 -1.22 3.50
N ILE A 186 14.38 -1.62 2.56
CA ILE A 186 14.78 -2.36 1.36
C ILE A 186 14.97 -1.47 0.13
N THR A 187 14.31 -0.33 0.06
CA THR A 187 14.37 0.54 -1.13
C THR A 187 15.74 1.23 -1.28
N PRO A 188 16.40 1.75 -0.21
CA PRO A 188 17.72 2.36 -0.34
C PRO A 188 18.80 1.47 -0.99
N PRO A 189 19.00 0.19 -0.58
CA PRO A 189 19.96 -0.68 -1.26
C PRO A 189 19.54 -1.02 -2.70
N MET A 190 18.24 -1.08 -3.01
CA MET A 190 17.77 -1.26 -4.39
C MET A 190 18.10 -0.05 -5.27
N ILE A 191 17.90 1.18 -4.77
CA ILE A 191 18.30 2.42 -5.43
C ILE A 191 19.80 2.39 -5.74
N LYS A 192 20.63 2.10 -4.73
CA LYS A 192 22.09 2.03 -4.90
C LYS A 192 22.45 1.01 -5.98
N LYS A 193 21.88 -0.21 -5.91
CA LYS A 193 22.14 -1.26 -6.89
C LYS A 193 21.75 -0.84 -8.31
N ALA A 194 20.63 -0.16 -8.49
CA ALA A 194 20.20 0.34 -9.80
C ALA A 194 21.22 1.32 -10.38
N ARG A 195 21.71 2.28 -9.58
CA ARG A 195 22.76 3.22 -9.99
C ARG A 195 24.09 2.53 -10.28
N ASP A 196 24.50 1.57 -9.45
CA ASP A 196 25.76 0.82 -9.62
C ASP A 196 25.81 0.08 -10.97
N ILE A 197 24.66 -0.34 -11.51
CA ILE A 197 24.56 -1.00 -12.83
C ILE A 197 24.19 -0.04 -13.97
N GLY A 198 24.17 1.27 -13.72
CA GLY A 198 23.85 2.31 -14.70
C GLY A 198 22.37 2.46 -15.07
N ASP A 199 21.45 1.89 -14.28
CA ASP A 199 19.99 2.04 -14.49
C ASP A 199 19.43 3.22 -13.70
N GLU A 200 19.78 4.42 -14.16
CA GLU A 200 19.39 5.67 -13.50
C GLU A 200 17.88 5.91 -13.54
N ASP A 201 17.18 5.46 -14.59
CA ASP A 201 15.74 5.61 -14.71
C ASP A 201 14.97 4.81 -13.66
N THR A 202 15.40 3.56 -13.40
CA THR A 202 14.85 2.76 -12.31
C THR A 202 15.18 3.39 -10.95
N ALA A 203 16.41 3.89 -10.75
CA ALA A 203 16.80 4.53 -9.50
C ALA A 203 15.91 5.74 -9.16
N LYS A 204 15.62 6.60 -10.15
CA LYS A 204 14.73 7.76 -9.99
C LYS A 204 13.30 7.37 -9.62
N CYS A 205 12.77 6.29 -10.18
CA CYS A 205 11.47 5.77 -9.80
C CYS A 205 11.46 5.37 -8.32
N LEU A 206 12.49 4.62 -7.89
CA LEU A 206 12.63 4.18 -6.51
C LEU A 206 12.88 5.34 -5.52
N ASP A 207 13.57 6.42 -5.93
CA ASP A 207 13.73 7.61 -5.09
C ASP A 207 12.38 8.29 -4.79
N VAL A 208 11.50 8.37 -5.79
CA VAL A 208 10.16 8.93 -5.63
C VAL A 208 9.34 8.09 -4.66
N ILE A 209 9.33 6.76 -4.84
CA ILE A 209 8.65 5.82 -3.95
C ILE A 209 9.19 5.97 -2.52
N TYR A 210 10.51 5.87 -2.33
CA TYR A 210 11.14 5.96 -1.01
C TYR A 210 10.86 7.28 -0.28
N ARG A 211 10.78 8.41 -1.01
CA ARG A 211 10.43 9.70 -0.41
C ARG A 211 9.01 9.68 0.14
N ASP A 212 8.06 9.18 -0.64
CA ASP A 212 6.63 9.22 -0.32
C ASP A 212 6.31 8.21 0.82
N GLU A 213 6.95 7.03 0.79
CA GLU A 213 6.87 5.97 1.81
C GLU A 213 7.17 6.43 3.24
N LYS A 214 8.11 7.37 3.39
CA LYS A 214 8.38 7.98 4.71
C LYS A 214 7.14 8.65 5.29
N ASN A 215 6.36 9.34 4.44
CA ASN A 215 5.13 9.99 4.87
C ASN A 215 4.00 8.98 5.11
N HIS A 216 3.95 7.89 4.35
CA HIS A 216 2.96 6.83 4.54
C HIS A 216 3.10 6.18 5.92
N VAL A 217 4.34 5.82 6.29
CA VAL A 217 4.68 5.32 7.63
C VAL A 217 4.38 6.38 8.68
N ALA A 218 4.69 7.66 8.42
CA ALA A 218 4.41 8.75 9.37
C ALA A 218 2.91 8.95 9.62
N PHE A 219 2.07 8.86 8.60
CA PHE A 219 0.62 8.91 8.75
C PHE A 219 0.09 7.69 9.50
N GLY A 220 0.60 6.49 9.21
CA GLY A 220 0.33 5.30 10.02
C GLY A 220 0.66 5.51 11.49
N ALA A 221 1.85 6.04 11.77
CA ALA A 221 2.36 6.25 13.13
C ALA A 221 1.56 7.31 13.89
N LYS A 222 1.14 8.37 13.20
CA LYS A 222 0.26 9.43 13.71
C LYS A 222 -1.10 8.87 14.10
N TRP A 223 -1.78 8.19 13.18
CA TRP A 223 -3.15 7.72 13.42
C TRP A 223 -3.22 6.54 14.38
N PHE A 224 -2.21 5.66 14.38
CA PHE A 224 -2.10 4.60 15.36
C PHE A 224 -1.96 5.16 16.79
N ARG A 225 -1.10 6.17 16.99
CA ARG A 225 -0.97 6.86 18.28
C ARG A 225 -2.26 7.58 18.68
N PHE A 226 -2.88 8.30 17.76
CA PHE A 226 -4.17 8.96 18.00
C PHE A 226 -5.23 7.98 18.54
N LEU A 227 -5.32 6.78 17.97
CA LEU A 227 -6.25 5.76 18.45
C LEU A 227 -5.86 5.18 19.81
N CYS A 228 -4.56 4.96 20.05
CA CYS A 228 -4.05 4.50 21.34
C CYS A 228 -4.34 5.53 22.44
N ASP A 229 -4.06 6.81 22.19
CA ASP A 229 -4.30 7.91 23.12
C ASP A 229 -5.78 8.03 23.47
N ARG A 230 -6.67 7.89 22.47
CA ARG A 230 -8.13 7.89 22.68
C ARG A 230 -8.62 6.74 23.55
N GLN A 231 -7.87 5.64 23.62
CA GLN A 231 -8.19 4.47 24.44
C GLN A 231 -7.39 4.42 25.75
N GLY A 232 -6.46 5.37 25.98
CA GLY A 232 -5.57 5.36 27.15
C GLY A 232 -4.56 4.21 27.15
N ILE A 233 -4.20 3.68 25.98
CA ILE A 233 -3.28 2.53 25.84
C ILE A 233 -1.92 3.03 25.36
N ARG A 234 -0.83 2.43 25.85
CA ARG A 234 0.53 2.75 25.39
C ARG A 234 0.74 2.23 23.95
N PRO A 235 1.13 3.09 22.99
CA PRO A 235 1.28 2.69 21.58
C PRO A 235 2.23 1.52 21.35
N GLU A 236 3.42 1.51 21.97
CA GLU A 236 4.39 0.41 21.77
C GLU A 236 3.82 -0.94 22.24
N SER A 237 3.15 -0.98 23.39
CA SER A 237 2.55 -2.21 23.91
C SER A 237 1.41 -2.70 23.01
N ALA A 238 0.53 -1.81 22.56
CA ALA A 238 -0.54 -2.14 21.64
C ALA A 238 0.00 -2.66 20.29
N PHE A 239 1.04 -2.00 19.76
CA PHE A 239 1.67 -2.41 18.52
C PHE A 239 2.25 -3.83 18.63
N HIS A 240 2.96 -4.13 19.73
CA HIS A 240 3.48 -5.48 19.97
C HIS A 240 2.38 -6.54 20.01
N GLU A 241 1.24 -6.24 20.63
CA GLU A 241 0.10 -7.15 20.68
C GLU A 241 -0.48 -7.39 19.28
N TYR A 242 -0.77 -6.32 18.54
CA TYR A 242 -1.33 -6.41 17.19
C TYR A 242 -0.41 -7.17 16.23
N VAL A 243 0.90 -6.88 16.27
CA VAL A 243 1.87 -7.58 15.42
C VAL A 243 1.93 -9.07 15.77
N ARG A 244 2.02 -9.44 17.05
CA ARG A 244 2.04 -10.86 17.44
C ARG A 244 0.76 -11.60 17.05
N ARG A 245 -0.38 -10.92 17.08
CA ARG A 245 -1.69 -11.52 16.79
C ARG A 245 -1.97 -11.64 15.29
N HIS A 246 -1.62 -10.63 14.51
CA HIS A 246 -2.07 -10.51 13.11
C HIS A 246 -0.94 -10.65 12.07
N PHE A 247 0.32 -10.50 12.44
CA PHE A 247 1.44 -10.65 11.50
C PHE A 247 1.96 -12.09 11.49
N ARG A 248 1.73 -12.80 10.39
CA ARG A 248 2.24 -14.16 10.19
C ARG A 248 3.70 -14.11 9.72
N GLY A 249 4.63 -13.92 10.65
CA GLY A 249 6.05 -13.88 10.34
C GLY A 249 6.89 -13.25 11.44
N ASN A 250 8.16 -12.97 11.12
CA ASN A 250 9.04 -12.22 12.00
C ASN A 250 9.40 -10.89 11.31
N LEU A 251 9.52 -9.82 12.09
CA LEU A 251 10.18 -8.61 11.62
C LEU A 251 11.67 -8.92 11.45
N LYS A 252 12.19 -8.74 10.24
CA LYS A 252 13.55 -9.13 9.90
C LYS A 252 14.43 -7.90 9.67
N PRO A 253 15.61 -7.81 10.31
CA PRO A 253 16.62 -6.81 9.97
C PRO A 253 17.14 -7.01 8.52
N PRO A 254 17.87 -6.03 7.95
CA PRO A 254 18.23 -4.74 8.56
C PRO A 254 17.01 -3.82 8.72
N PHE A 255 17.04 -2.98 9.76
CA PHE A 255 16.08 -1.89 9.96
C PHE A 255 16.77 -0.56 9.69
N ASN A 256 16.11 0.31 8.93
CA ASN A 256 16.56 1.69 8.75
C ASN A 256 16.09 2.51 9.97
N ASP A 257 16.80 2.37 11.09
CA ASP A 257 16.43 2.97 12.38
C ASP A 257 16.21 4.49 12.26
N ARG A 258 17.03 5.17 11.45
CA ARG A 258 16.91 6.61 11.20
C ARG A 258 15.61 6.94 10.46
N ALA A 259 15.37 6.35 9.29
CA ALA A 259 14.18 6.68 8.50
C ALA A 259 12.89 6.30 9.22
N ARG A 260 12.87 5.14 9.91
CA ARG A 260 11.73 4.73 10.74
C ARG A 260 11.47 5.73 11.85
N SER A 261 12.51 6.20 12.55
CA SER A 261 12.36 7.20 13.63
C SER A 261 11.91 8.56 13.11
N GLU A 262 12.41 9.01 11.94
CA GLU A 262 11.94 10.21 11.25
C GLU A 262 10.44 10.13 10.92
N ALA A 263 9.94 8.94 10.57
CA ALA A 263 8.53 8.65 10.37
C ALA A 263 7.75 8.39 11.68
N GLY A 264 8.38 8.60 12.85
CA GLY A 264 7.74 8.38 14.14
C GLY A 264 7.59 6.90 14.53
N LEU A 265 8.29 5.96 13.90
CA LEU A 265 8.37 4.56 14.31
C LEU A 265 9.71 4.32 15.03
N THR A 266 9.72 4.53 16.35
CA THR A 266 10.93 4.38 17.18
C THR A 266 11.36 2.92 17.31
N PRO A 267 12.64 2.64 17.62
CA PRO A 267 13.14 1.28 17.82
C PRO A 267 12.35 0.40 18.80
N GLY A 268 11.71 1.01 19.81
CA GLY A 268 10.86 0.30 20.77
C GLY A 268 9.68 -0.44 20.14
N PHE A 269 9.17 0.03 19.00
CA PHE A 269 8.08 -0.64 18.28
C PHE A 269 8.51 -2.00 17.71
N TYR A 270 9.65 -2.07 17.02
CA TYR A 270 9.99 -3.23 16.18
C TYR A 270 11.17 -4.07 16.68
N LYS A 271 12.16 -3.50 17.38
CA LYS A 271 13.32 -4.28 17.85
C LYS A 271 12.93 -5.42 18.81
N PRO A 272 11.99 -5.24 19.76
CA PRO A 272 11.55 -6.33 20.63
C PRO A 272 10.79 -7.45 19.92
N LEU A 273 10.31 -7.20 18.70
CA LEU A 273 9.58 -8.17 17.88
C LEU A 273 10.47 -8.87 16.85
N ALA A 274 11.67 -8.35 16.62
CA ALA A 274 12.67 -9.03 15.81
C ALA A 274 13.21 -10.21 16.60
N ARG A 275 13.21 -11.42 16.00
CA ARG A 275 14.00 -12.51 16.57
C ARG A 275 15.46 -12.12 16.48
N LEU A 276 16.20 -12.22 17.58
CA LEU A 276 17.65 -12.21 17.56
C LEU A 276 18.09 -13.37 16.63
N SER A 277 18.58 -13.04 15.44
CA SER A 277 19.33 -14.00 14.63
C SER A 277 20.70 -14.11 15.27
N GLY A 278 20.86 -15.14 16.11
CA GLY A 278 22.16 -15.69 16.47
C GLY A 278 22.65 -16.65 15.39
#